data_AF-A0A7S6N102-F1
#
_entry.id   AF-A0A7S6N102-F1
#
_cell.length_a   1.000
_cell.length_b   1.000
_cell.length_c   1.000
_cell.angle_alpha   90.00
_cell.angle_beta   90.00
_cell.angle_gamma   90.00
#
_symmetry.space_group_name_H-M   'P 1'
#
loop_
_entity.id
_entity.type
_entity.pdbx_description
1 polymer ?
#
loop_
_entity_poly.entity_id
_entity_poly.type
_entity_poly.pdbx_seq_one_letter_code
_entity_poly.pdbx_strand_id
1 'polypeptide(L)'
;MANLSLIAVFSDNRETESIYLGVANSTGAKVLFKEKNRTALESMLGLHFDAVIVEITQPVMSEIDFVDQLSGLLPDTPLIVISQFFYDTRDIVFGEKISDFILKPLTLDKMEESIGKIAPGFMPAEKVAEIVSAPAAPEPRVSNVAYEGKKLSVLLEMSRDLNSVKDFDDLLHRIIVLATDALNAERATLFIVDKKKKELWSRTGIGIEKQEIRFPMDRGIAGEVALSGEAQIIDDPYSHPKFNKEIDIKTGFVTRNILTLAMKNISGDVIGVFQILNKKDGSFTKEDQSFLSAMAVNTGIALENALLREELKKQLDDVKRAYDELYIAQNAILKETKIVTYSEIESIIRGLSPGESSSEGDTAKITKEIRRIYPFDPQLKKYLDQIDSAKGGNSQLIIDILEEKRKSLLQ
;
A
#
# COMPACT_ATOMS: atom_id res chain seq x y z
N MET A 1 -31.41 28.85 1.58
CA MET A 1 -31.36 27.41 1.89
C MET A 1 -29.91 27.00 1.65
N ALA A 2 -29.24 26.41 2.65
CA ALA A 2 -27.84 26.00 2.47
C ALA A 2 -27.78 24.96 1.33
N ASN A 3 -26.94 25.20 0.33
CA ASN A 3 -26.67 24.18 -0.70
C ASN A 3 -26.06 22.99 0.02
N LEU A 4 -26.76 21.86 0.00
CA LEU A 4 -26.28 20.62 0.61
C LEU A 4 -25.19 20.04 -0.31
N SER A 5 -23.98 19.89 0.20
CA SER A 5 -22.89 19.26 -0.56
C SER A 5 -23.24 17.81 -0.90
N LEU A 6 -23.00 17.39 -2.14
CA LEU A 6 -23.40 16.09 -2.67
C LEU A 6 -22.21 15.33 -3.25
N ILE A 7 -21.98 14.12 -2.75
CA ILE A 7 -20.93 13.21 -3.21
C ILE A 7 -21.57 11.97 -3.82
N ALA A 8 -21.19 11.60 -5.04
CA ALA A 8 -21.55 10.30 -5.61
C ALA A 8 -20.43 9.28 -5.40
N VAL A 9 -20.80 8.06 -4.98
CA VAL A 9 -19.87 6.95 -4.80
C VAL A 9 -20.32 5.78 -5.68
N PHE A 10 -19.47 5.42 -6.64
CA PHE A 10 -19.63 4.23 -7.48
C PHE A 10 -18.77 3.10 -6.93
N SER A 11 -19.39 2.20 -6.17
CA SER A 11 -18.71 1.05 -5.59
C SER A 11 -19.61 -0.17 -5.56
N ASP A 12 -19.02 -1.32 -5.90
CA ASP A 12 -19.66 -2.63 -5.78
C ASP A 12 -19.36 -3.27 -4.41
N ASN A 13 -18.55 -2.61 -3.58
CA ASN A 13 -18.07 -3.11 -2.31
C ASN A 13 -18.77 -2.41 -1.13
N ARG A 14 -19.51 -3.19 -0.33
CA ARG A 14 -20.20 -2.67 0.87
C ARG A 14 -19.29 -2.53 2.10
N GLU A 15 -18.08 -3.10 2.07
CA GLU A 15 -17.17 -3.02 3.22
C GLU A 15 -16.58 -1.61 3.41
N THR A 16 -16.43 -0.85 2.32
CA THR A 16 -15.91 0.53 2.34
C THR A 16 -16.99 1.58 2.64
N GLU A 17 -18.26 1.16 2.71
CA GLU A 17 -19.42 2.03 2.97
C GLU A 17 -19.29 2.85 4.25
N SER A 18 -18.80 2.22 5.32
CA SER A 18 -18.57 2.86 6.63
C SER A 18 -17.61 4.06 6.57
N ILE A 19 -16.61 4.01 5.67
CA ILE A 19 -15.63 5.08 5.48
C ILE A 19 -16.30 6.26 4.78
N TYR A 20 -17.07 6.01 3.71
CA TYR A 20 -17.78 7.08 2.99
C TYR A 20 -18.85 7.75 3.86
N LEU A 21 -19.51 7.00 4.74
CA LEU A 21 -20.42 7.56 5.74
C LEU A 21 -19.67 8.37 6.82
N GLY A 22 -18.46 7.94 7.21
CA GLY A 22 -17.57 8.73 8.06
C GLY A 22 -17.24 10.08 7.44
N VAL A 23 -16.89 10.09 6.15
CA VAL A 23 -16.68 11.33 5.38
C VAL A 23 -17.94 12.19 5.39
N ALA A 24 -19.11 11.62 5.07
CA ALA A 24 -20.39 12.33 5.08
C ALA A 24 -20.65 13.06 6.42
N ASN A 25 -20.39 12.38 7.53
CA ASN A 25 -20.54 12.94 8.87
C ASN A 25 -19.52 14.05 9.16
N SER A 26 -18.26 13.85 8.77
CA SER A 26 -17.19 14.83 8.99
C SER A 26 -17.40 16.11 8.17
N THR A 27 -17.90 16.01 6.93
CA THR A 27 -18.02 17.15 6.01
C THR A 27 -19.44 17.72 5.93
N GLY A 28 -20.44 17.07 6.53
CA GLY A 28 -21.85 17.42 6.39
C GLY A 28 -22.43 17.16 4.99
N ALA A 29 -21.71 16.41 4.15
CA ALA A 29 -22.13 16.10 2.79
C ALA A 29 -23.09 14.93 2.74
N LYS A 30 -24.00 14.94 1.76
CA LYS A 30 -24.84 13.79 1.46
C LYS A 30 -24.10 12.87 0.49
N VAL A 31 -23.98 11.59 0.84
CA VAL A 31 -23.38 10.57 -0.01
C VAL A 31 -24.48 9.78 -0.72
N LEU A 32 -24.36 9.63 -2.04
CA LEU A 32 -25.23 8.80 -2.87
C LEU A 32 -24.44 7.62 -3.44
N PHE A 33 -24.81 6.41 -3.04
CA PHE A 33 -24.26 5.19 -3.60
C PHE A 33 -24.94 4.84 -4.93
N LYS A 34 -24.13 4.46 -5.91
CA LYS A 34 -24.54 4.11 -7.26
C LYS A 34 -23.80 2.85 -7.72
N GLU A 35 -24.48 2.02 -8.49
CA GLU A 35 -23.86 0.90 -9.20
C GLU A 35 -23.11 1.41 -10.46
N LYS A 36 -22.06 0.71 -10.89
CA LYS A 36 -21.32 1.04 -12.12
C LYS A 36 -22.05 0.56 -13.37
N ASN A 37 -23.16 1.22 -13.71
CA ASN A 37 -23.93 0.88 -14.90
C ASN A 37 -24.45 2.14 -15.62
N ARG A 38 -24.96 1.93 -16.84
CA ARG A 38 -25.46 3.02 -17.71
C ARG A 38 -26.63 3.78 -17.08
N THR A 39 -27.56 3.08 -16.43
CA THR A 39 -28.71 3.68 -15.76
C THR A 39 -28.27 4.64 -14.65
N ALA A 40 -27.21 4.29 -13.92
CA ALA A 40 -26.65 5.13 -12.88
C ALA A 40 -25.98 6.39 -13.46
N LEU A 41 -25.26 6.28 -14.58
CA LEU A 41 -24.72 7.44 -15.30
C LEU A 41 -25.82 8.40 -15.77
N GLU A 42 -26.89 7.87 -16.35
CA GLU A 42 -28.04 8.69 -16.79
C GLU A 42 -28.69 9.42 -15.60
N SER A 43 -28.71 8.80 -14.42
CA SER A 43 -29.24 9.41 -13.19
C SER A 43 -28.34 10.51 -12.58
N MET A 44 -27.13 10.69 -13.09
CA MET A 44 -26.24 11.80 -12.71
C MET A 44 -26.64 13.10 -13.41
N LEU A 45 -27.33 13.02 -14.55
CA LEU A 45 -27.70 14.16 -15.36
C LEU A 45 -28.71 15.06 -14.62
N GLY A 46 -28.41 16.35 -14.53
CA GLY A 46 -29.27 17.35 -13.88
C GLY A 46 -29.06 17.50 -12.37
N LEU A 47 -28.12 16.77 -11.77
CA LEU A 47 -27.67 16.96 -10.39
C LEU A 47 -26.28 17.58 -10.37
N HIS A 48 -26.04 18.50 -9.44
CA HIS A 48 -24.71 19.04 -9.17
C HIS A 48 -24.04 18.17 -8.10
N PHE A 49 -22.87 17.63 -8.43
CA PHE A 49 -22.02 16.91 -7.50
C PHE A 49 -20.75 17.71 -7.27
N ASP A 50 -20.33 17.76 -6.02
CA ASP A 50 -19.11 18.45 -5.63
C ASP A 50 -17.88 17.53 -5.71
N ALA A 51 -18.10 16.22 -5.65
CA ALA A 51 -17.10 15.21 -5.91
C ALA A 51 -17.77 13.91 -6.37
N VAL A 52 -17.10 13.17 -7.25
CA VAL A 52 -17.47 11.80 -7.60
C VAL A 52 -16.32 10.86 -7.28
N ILE A 53 -16.63 9.75 -6.64
CA ILE A 53 -15.68 8.72 -6.26
C ILE A 53 -16.02 7.44 -7.03
N VAL A 54 -15.02 6.83 -7.67
CA VAL A 54 -15.17 5.56 -8.39
C VAL A 54 -14.19 4.54 -7.82
N GLU A 55 -14.70 3.45 -7.28
CA GLU A 55 -13.88 2.37 -6.72
C GLU A 55 -13.64 1.28 -7.75
N ILE A 56 -12.44 1.23 -8.34
CA ILE A 56 -12.06 0.18 -9.29
C ILE A 56 -11.75 -1.12 -8.54
N THR A 57 -12.54 -2.16 -8.81
CA THR A 57 -12.45 -3.46 -8.14
C THR A 57 -11.79 -4.53 -9.00
N GLN A 58 -11.82 -4.38 -10.33
CA GLN A 58 -11.09 -5.21 -11.28
C GLN A 58 -10.37 -4.35 -12.33
N PRO A 59 -9.19 -4.75 -12.83
CA PRO A 59 -8.43 -3.98 -13.82
C PRO A 59 -8.92 -4.33 -15.24
N VAL A 60 -10.23 -4.31 -15.45
CA VAL A 60 -10.87 -4.65 -16.73
C VAL A 60 -11.15 -3.39 -17.53
N MET A 61 -11.08 -3.50 -18.86
CA MET A 61 -11.30 -2.35 -19.78
C MET A 61 -12.63 -1.65 -19.52
N SER A 62 -13.68 -2.41 -19.16
CA SER A 62 -15.00 -1.84 -18.89
C SER A 62 -15.04 -0.89 -17.68
N GLU A 63 -14.18 -1.07 -16.67
CA GLU A 63 -14.12 -0.15 -15.53
C GLU A 63 -13.35 1.14 -15.88
N ILE A 64 -12.34 1.04 -16.75
CA ILE A 64 -11.61 2.21 -17.27
C ILE A 64 -12.53 3.02 -18.20
N ASP A 65 -13.23 2.36 -19.12
CA ASP A 65 -14.22 2.98 -20.01
C ASP A 65 -15.34 3.67 -19.22
N PHE A 66 -15.72 3.11 -18.06
CA PHE A 66 -16.71 3.72 -17.17
C PHE A 66 -16.22 5.04 -16.59
N VAL A 67 -14.97 5.09 -16.11
CA VAL A 67 -14.33 6.33 -15.62
C VAL A 67 -14.23 7.36 -16.74
N ASP A 68 -13.90 6.93 -17.96
CA ASP A 68 -13.82 7.81 -19.14
C ASP A 68 -15.19 8.44 -19.46
N GLN A 69 -16.23 7.63 -19.56
CA GLN A 69 -17.60 8.11 -19.79
C GLN A 69 -18.07 9.08 -18.70
N LEU A 70 -17.76 8.79 -17.44
CA LEU A 70 -18.15 9.64 -16.31
C LEU A 70 -17.42 11.00 -16.35
N SER A 71 -16.11 11.00 -16.64
CA SER A 71 -15.33 12.24 -16.79
C SER A 71 -15.85 13.13 -17.92
N GLY A 72 -16.28 12.53 -19.04
CA GLY A 72 -16.89 13.27 -20.15
C GLY A 72 -18.29 13.82 -19.83
N LEU A 73 -19.02 13.16 -18.93
CA LEU A 73 -20.38 13.57 -18.53
C LEU A 73 -20.36 14.68 -17.47
N LEU A 74 -19.31 14.74 -16.65
CA LEU A 74 -19.13 15.71 -15.56
C LEU A 74 -17.73 16.35 -15.60
N PRO A 75 -17.44 17.17 -16.62
CA PRO A 75 -16.09 17.71 -16.84
C PRO A 75 -15.61 18.67 -15.74
N ASP A 76 -16.53 19.36 -15.07
CA ASP A 76 -16.22 20.34 -14.02
C ASP A 76 -16.31 19.76 -12.60
N THR A 77 -16.68 18.48 -12.47
CA THR A 77 -16.80 17.83 -11.16
C THR A 77 -15.52 17.05 -10.84
N PRO A 78 -14.90 17.28 -9.67
CA PRO A 78 -13.74 16.51 -9.25
C PRO A 78 -13.99 15.00 -9.19
N LEU A 79 -13.11 14.23 -9.83
CA LEU A 79 -13.21 12.77 -9.93
C LEU A 79 -12.06 12.09 -9.18
N ILE A 80 -12.39 11.35 -8.12
CA ILE A 80 -11.44 10.54 -7.37
C ILE A 80 -11.59 9.07 -7.79
N VAL A 81 -10.48 8.45 -8.17
CA VAL A 81 -10.43 7.00 -8.43
C VAL A 81 -9.78 6.29 -7.26
N ILE A 82 -10.40 5.22 -6.78
CA ILE A 82 -9.87 4.37 -5.72
C ILE A 82 -9.59 2.99 -6.30
N SER A 83 -8.38 2.47 -6.16
CA SER A 83 -8.08 1.12 -6.66
C SER A 83 -7.12 0.34 -5.77
N GLN A 84 -7.21 -0.98 -5.86
CA GLN A 84 -6.19 -1.90 -5.34
C GLN A 84 -5.06 -2.15 -6.34
N PHE A 85 -5.28 -1.80 -7.61
CA PHE A 85 -4.31 -1.97 -8.69
C PHE A 85 -3.45 -0.73 -8.80
N PHE A 86 -2.14 -0.94 -8.88
CA PHE A 86 -1.19 0.13 -9.13
C PHE A 86 -1.05 0.29 -10.64
N TYR A 87 -1.46 1.44 -11.16
CA TYR A 87 -1.23 1.80 -12.56
C TYR A 87 0.05 2.61 -12.61
N ASP A 88 1.18 1.98 -12.95
CA ASP A 88 2.49 2.64 -13.11
C ASP A 88 2.44 3.82 -14.10
N THR A 89 1.40 3.86 -14.92
CA THR A 89 1.14 4.89 -15.93
C THR A 89 -0.23 5.54 -15.73
N ARG A 90 -0.50 6.05 -14.51
CA ARG A 90 -1.70 6.86 -14.19
C ARG A 90 -2.02 7.87 -15.28
N ASP A 91 -1.00 8.60 -15.74
CA ASP A 91 -1.14 9.66 -16.75
C ASP A 91 -1.47 9.13 -18.15
N ILE A 92 -1.16 7.86 -18.45
CA ILE A 92 -1.49 7.21 -19.73
C ILE A 92 -2.91 6.64 -19.69
N VAL A 93 -3.32 6.06 -18.56
CA VAL A 93 -4.62 5.38 -18.44
C VAL A 93 -5.75 6.37 -18.17
N PHE A 94 -5.53 7.37 -17.31
CA PHE A 94 -6.55 8.32 -16.89
C PHE A 94 -6.21 9.79 -17.28
N GLY A 95 -4.93 10.14 -17.44
CA GLY A 95 -4.51 11.50 -17.81
C GLY A 95 -5.00 12.57 -16.82
N GLU A 96 -5.32 13.77 -17.32
CA GLU A 96 -5.89 14.89 -16.53
C GLU A 96 -7.37 14.70 -16.14
N LYS A 97 -7.99 13.57 -16.53
CA LYS A 97 -9.44 13.34 -16.35
C LYS A 97 -9.83 13.03 -14.90
N ILE A 98 -8.86 12.71 -14.05
CA ILE A 98 -9.07 12.41 -12.64
C ILE A 98 -8.37 13.44 -11.77
N SER A 99 -9.07 13.92 -10.75
CA SER A 99 -8.57 14.92 -9.81
C SER A 99 -7.65 14.29 -8.76
N ASP A 100 -7.93 13.06 -8.34
CA ASP A 100 -7.05 12.31 -7.44
C ASP A 100 -7.15 10.79 -7.63
N PHE A 101 -6.13 10.08 -7.15
CA PHE A 101 -6.07 8.63 -7.17
C PHE A 101 -5.63 8.09 -5.80
N ILE A 102 -6.47 7.26 -5.18
CA ILE A 102 -6.20 6.67 -3.87
C ILE A 102 -5.96 5.17 -4.00
N LEU A 103 -4.80 4.73 -3.55
CA LEU A 103 -4.48 3.31 -3.44
C LEU A 103 -5.05 2.72 -2.15
N LYS A 104 -5.77 1.60 -2.27
CA LYS A 104 -6.20 0.78 -1.12
C LYS A 104 -4.99 0.25 -0.33
N PRO A 105 -5.10 0.01 0.99
CA PRO A 105 -6.30 0.08 1.82
C PRO A 105 -6.77 1.53 2.03
N LEU A 106 -8.09 1.69 1.96
CA LEU A 106 -8.77 2.97 2.14
C LEU A 106 -8.90 3.27 3.64
N THR A 107 -8.59 4.50 4.04
CA THR A 107 -8.79 4.99 5.41
C THR A 107 -9.54 6.31 5.38
N LEU A 108 -10.21 6.67 6.48
CA LEU A 108 -10.94 7.93 6.60
C LEU A 108 -10.00 9.13 6.36
N ASP A 109 -8.83 9.14 6.99
CA ASP A 109 -7.85 10.23 6.84
C ASP A 109 -7.41 10.44 5.38
N LYS A 110 -7.16 9.35 4.63
CA LYS A 110 -6.79 9.44 3.20
C LYS A 110 -7.92 10.04 2.36
N MET A 111 -9.16 9.70 2.69
CA MET A 111 -10.34 10.25 2.01
C MET A 111 -10.55 11.73 2.34
N GLU A 112 -10.44 12.10 3.62
CA GLU A 112 -10.53 13.49 4.07
C GLU A 112 -9.43 14.36 3.45
N GLU A 113 -8.19 13.84 3.37
CA GLU A 113 -7.07 14.53 2.72
C GLU A 113 -7.32 14.75 1.22
N SER A 114 -7.79 13.72 0.51
CA SER A 114 -8.09 13.79 -0.92
C SER A 114 -9.23 14.78 -1.21
N ILE A 115 -10.33 14.68 -0.46
CA ILE A 115 -11.48 15.58 -0.59
C ILE A 115 -11.10 17.02 -0.22
N GLY A 116 -10.31 17.21 0.83
CA GLY A 116 -9.84 18.54 1.25
C GLY A 116 -8.95 19.22 0.21
N LYS A 117 -8.18 18.45 -0.58
CA LYS A 117 -7.37 18.98 -1.69
C LYS A 117 -8.22 19.47 -2.86
N ILE A 118 -9.24 18.70 -3.24
CA ILE A 118 -10.02 18.96 -4.46
C ILE A 118 -11.22 19.88 -4.22
N ALA A 119 -11.71 19.95 -2.99
CA ALA A 119 -12.90 20.70 -2.62
C ALA A 119 -12.70 21.40 -1.26
N PRO A 120 -11.95 22.51 -1.18
CA PRO A 120 -11.60 23.18 0.07
C PRO A 120 -12.79 23.75 0.86
N GLY A 121 -14.00 23.80 0.27
CA GLY A 121 -15.25 24.14 0.97
C GLY A 121 -15.79 23.01 1.87
N PHE A 122 -15.24 21.79 1.77
CA PHE A 122 -15.55 20.64 2.62
C PHE A 122 -14.69 20.69 3.88
N MET A 123 -15.00 21.60 4.81
CA MET A 123 -14.33 21.64 6.12
C MET A 123 -15.26 21.15 7.24
N PRO A 124 -14.75 20.35 8.19
CA PRO A 124 -15.53 19.89 9.33
C PRO A 124 -15.97 21.06 10.20
N ALA A 125 -17.22 20.99 10.68
CA ALA A 125 -17.90 22.05 11.44
C ALA A 125 -17.19 22.50 12.73
N GLU A 126 -16.18 21.77 13.22
CA GLU A 126 -15.51 22.03 14.50
C GLU A 126 -14.10 22.63 14.40
N LYS A 127 -13.45 22.68 13.22
CA LYS A 127 -12.00 23.05 13.14
C LYS A 127 -11.68 24.54 12.98
N VAL A 128 -12.67 25.44 13.06
CA VAL A 128 -12.43 26.90 12.87
C VAL A 128 -12.22 27.66 14.21
N ALA A 129 -12.36 27.01 15.37
CA ALA A 129 -12.35 27.73 16.67
C ALA A 129 -10.98 27.87 17.36
N GLU A 130 -9.91 27.19 16.95
CA GLU A 130 -8.66 27.13 17.76
C GLU A 130 -7.50 28.02 17.28
N ILE A 131 -7.75 29.00 16.41
CA ILE A 131 -6.73 29.97 16.02
C ILE A 131 -7.22 31.41 16.26
N VAL A 132 -7.29 31.88 17.52
CA VAL A 132 -7.05 33.29 17.93
C VAL A 132 -6.83 33.41 19.47
N SER A 133 -5.63 33.87 19.88
CA SER A 133 -5.18 34.59 21.12
C SER A 133 -5.34 33.95 22.53
N ALA A 134 -4.27 33.65 23.31
CA ALA A 134 -3.37 34.49 24.16
C ALA A 134 -3.68 34.31 25.68
N PRO A 135 -2.84 34.68 26.69
CA PRO A 135 -1.40 34.97 26.79
C PRO A 135 -0.65 34.12 27.87
N ALA A 136 0.68 34.35 28.01
CA ALA A 136 1.57 33.72 28.99
C ALA A 136 1.44 34.26 30.44
N ALA A 137 1.62 33.38 31.44
CA ALA A 137 1.86 33.71 32.85
C ALA A 137 2.67 32.59 33.55
N PRO A 138 3.35 32.86 34.69
CA PRO A 138 4.76 32.48 34.92
C PRO A 138 5.00 31.12 35.59
N GLU A 139 6.18 30.54 35.34
CA GLU A 139 6.66 29.28 35.91
C GLU A 139 7.07 29.39 37.40
N PRO A 140 6.82 28.35 38.23
CA PRO A 140 7.52 28.16 39.49
C PRO A 140 8.71 27.19 39.32
N ARG A 141 9.85 27.59 39.89
CA ARG A 141 11.06 26.76 40.04
C ARG A 141 10.84 25.63 41.05
N VAL A 142 11.05 24.37 40.66
CA VAL A 142 11.53 23.31 41.59
C VAL A 142 12.28 22.20 40.83
N SER A 143 13.53 21.98 41.21
CA SER A 143 14.56 21.21 40.49
C SER A 143 14.50 19.67 40.61
N ASN A 144 13.47 19.08 41.20
CA ASN A 144 13.37 17.61 41.37
C ASN A 144 12.15 16.95 40.70
N VAL A 145 11.21 17.71 40.14
CA VAL A 145 10.02 17.18 39.43
C VAL A 145 10.26 17.01 37.92
N ALA A 146 11.27 17.71 37.39
CA ALA A 146 11.58 17.73 35.96
C ALA A 146 12.10 16.40 35.40
N TYR A 147 12.79 15.58 36.21
CA TYR A 147 13.38 14.33 35.74
C TYR A 147 12.34 13.22 35.53
N GLU A 148 11.39 13.07 36.45
CA GLU A 148 10.26 12.13 36.29
C GLU A 148 9.25 12.62 35.25
N GLY A 149 8.98 13.93 35.21
CA GLY A 149 8.16 14.53 34.15
C GLY A 149 8.76 14.32 32.75
N LYS A 150 10.08 14.43 32.61
CA LYS A 150 10.79 14.16 31.35
C LYS A 150 10.68 12.69 30.96
N LYS A 151 10.89 11.75 31.88
CA LYS A 151 10.73 10.30 31.61
C LYS A 151 9.31 9.94 31.18
N LEU A 152 8.29 10.48 31.85
CA LEU A 152 6.89 10.25 31.49
C LEU A 152 6.52 10.90 30.15
N SER A 153 7.04 12.11 29.88
CA SER A 153 6.84 12.77 28.59
C SER A 153 7.45 11.99 27.43
N VAL A 154 8.65 11.41 27.60
CA VAL A 154 9.30 10.55 26.59
C VAL A 154 8.46 9.29 26.34
N LEU A 155 7.90 8.65 27.37
CA LEU A 155 7.04 7.48 27.18
C LEU A 155 5.72 7.83 26.46
N LEU A 156 5.14 8.99 26.74
CA LEU A 156 3.94 9.48 26.05
C LEU A 156 4.23 9.88 24.59
N GLU A 157 5.38 10.49 24.33
CA GLU A 157 5.85 10.87 23.00
C GLU A 157 6.15 9.64 22.15
N MET A 158 6.81 8.62 22.73
CA MET A 158 6.95 7.29 22.11
C MET A 158 5.58 6.69 21.77
N SER A 159 4.63 6.67 22.72
CA SER A 159 3.31 6.09 22.48
C SER A 159 2.53 6.78 21.34
N ARG A 160 2.74 8.08 21.14
CA ARG A 160 2.18 8.83 20.01
C ARG A 160 2.88 8.53 18.70
N ASP A 161 4.21 8.45 18.70
CA ASP A 161 5.02 8.14 17.51
C ASP A 161 4.79 6.70 17.02
N LEU A 162 4.56 5.75 17.94
CA LEU A 162 4.21 4.36 17.63
C LEU A 162 2.96 4.22 16.75
N ASN A 163 2.06 5.20 16.77
CA ASN A 163 0.83 5.21 15.99
C ASN A 163 0.90 6.03 14.70
N SER A 164 1.92 6.89 14.51
CA SER A 164 1.91 7.91 13.44
C SER A 164 2.98 7.69 12.34
N VAL A 165 4.03 6.91 12.61
CA VAL A 165 5.17 6.84 11.70
C VAL A 165 4.95 5.76 10.62
N LYS A 166 4.93 6.19 9.35
CA LYS A 166 4.83 5.32 8.15
C LYS A 166 6.12 4.57 7.85
N ASP A 167 7.26 5.06 8.34
CA ASP A 167 8.58 4.46 8.15
C ASP A 167 9.13 3.87 9.46
N PHE A 168 9.34 2.57 9.46
CA PHE A 168 9.80 1.85 10.63
C PHE A 168 11.22 2.23 11.05
N ASP A 169 12.09 2.55 10.10
CA ASP A 169 13.48 2.87 10.40
C ASP A 169 13.58 4.24 11.11
N ASP A 170 12.71 5.18 10.74
CA ASP A 170 12.58 6.48 11.42
C ASP A 170 12.11 6.33 12.87
N LEU A 171 11.14 5.44 13.11
CA LEU A 171 10.63 5.17 14.45
C LEU A 171 11.72 4.58 15.34
N LEU A 172 12.43 3.55 14.86
CA LEU A 172 13.52 2.95 15.64
C LEU A 172 14.65 3.96 15.90
N HIS A 173 15.00 4.78 14.91
CA HIS A 173 16.01 5.83 15.08
C HIS A 173 15.61 6.83 16.18
N ARG A 174 14.36 7.32 16.16
CA ARG A 174 13.82 8.20 17.21
C ARG A 174 13.88 7.58 18.60
N ILE A 175 13.50 6.31 18.73
CA ILE A 175 13.55 5.57 19.99
C ILE A 175 14.98 5.52 20.54
N ILE A 176 15.96 5.24 19.67
CA ILE A 176 17.37 5.21 20.05
C ILE A 176 17.86 6.59 20.51
N VAL A 177 17.51 7.66 19.79
CA VAL A 177 17.86 9.05 20.17
C VAL A 177 17.29 9.40 21.54
N LEU A 178 15.99 9.18 21.72
CA LEU A 178 15.32 9.46 22.99
C LEU A 178 15.92 8.67 24.16
N ALA A 179 16.22 7.38 23.97
CA ALA A 179 16.80 6.55 25.01
C ALA A 179 18.23 7.01 25.38
N THR A 180 19.04 7.32 24.36
CA THR A 180 20.42 7.77 24.55
C THR A 180 20.48 9.08 25.31
N ASP A 181 19.62 10.03 24.95
CA ASP A 181 19.54 11.34 25.59
C ASP A 181 18.97 11.24 27.02
N ALA A 182 17.93 10.44 27.21
CA ALA A 182 17.31 10.25 28.52
C ALA A 182 18.24 9.56 29.53
N LEU A 183 19.12 8.67 29.07
CA LEU A 183 20.10 7.97 29.90
C LEU A 183 21.46 8.67 29.96
N ASN A 184 21.61 9.82 29.29
CA ASN A 184 22.85 10.59 29.20
C ASN A 184 24.05 9.70 28.76
N ALA A 185 23.86 8.94 27.68
CA ALA A 185 24.85 8.01 27.14
C ALA A 185 25.47 8.52 25.83
N GLU A 186 26.57 7.92 25.38
CA GLU A 186 27.21 8.28 24.11
C GLU A 186 26.60 7.55 22.91
N ARG A 187 26.13 6.32 23.10
CA ARG A 187 25.66 5.48 22.00
C ARG A 187 24.58 4.52 22.47
N ALA A 188 23.66 4.22 21.56
CA ALA A 188 22.74 3.12 21.71
C ALA A 188 22.60 2.35 20.39
N THR A 189 22.32 1.05 20.50
CA THR A 189 22.12 0.14 19.38
C THR A 189 20.92 -0.74 19.65
N LEU A 190 20.07 -0.91 18.63
CA LEU A 190 19.01 -1.91 18.62
C LEU A 190 19.40 -3.07 17.71
N PHE A 191 19.48 -4.26 18.28
CA PHE A 191 19.70 -5.50 17.54
C PHE A 191 18.38 -6.25 17.36
N ILE A 192 18.15 -6.77 16.16
CA ILE A 192 17.00 -7.64 15.85
C ILE A 192 17.47 -9.09 15.87
N VAL A 193 16.64 -9.96 16.43
CA VAL A 193 16.89 -11.41 16.47
C VAL A 193 16.45 -12.05 15.17
N ASP A 194 17.39 -12.60 14.42
CA ASP A 194 17.10 -13.51 13.30
C ASP A 194 17.08 -14.95 13.83
N LYS A 195 15.89 -15.43 14.21
CA LYS A 195 15.71 -16.79 14.74
C LYS A 195 16.10 -17.87 13.72
N LYS A 196 15.99 -17.62 12.41
CA LYS A 196 16.30 -18.61 11.36
C LYS A 196 17.81 -18.80 11.22
N LYS A 197 18.56 -17.71 11.22
CA LYS A 197 20.03 -17.74 11.09
C LYS A 197 20.76 -17.83 12.43
N LYS A 198 20.06 -17.64 13.55
CA LYS A 198 20.62 -17.57 14.92
C LYS A 198 21.64 -16.43 15.05
N GLU A 199 21.28 -15.27 14.51
CA GLU A 199 22.15 -14.08 14.47
C GLU A 199 21.43 -12.86 15.07
N LEU A 200 22.23 -11.93 15.56
CA LEU A 200 21.82 -10.56 15.87
C LEU A 200 22.33 -9.64 14.76
N TRP A 201 21.47 -8.73 14.30
CA TRP A 201 21.87 -7.70 13.35
C TRP A 201 21.32 -6.34 13.77
N SER A 202 22.12 -5.27 13.60
CA SER A 202 21.70 -3.92 13.95
C SER A 202 20.91 -3.30 12.80
N ARG A 203 19.64 -3.01 13.03
CA ARG A 203 18.82 -2.25 12.05
C ARG A 203 19.09 -0.75 12.14
N THR A 204 19.41 -0.24 13.33
CA THR A 204 19.72 1.17 13.57
C THR A 204 20.57 1.34 14.84
N GLY A 205 21.34 2.44 14.89
CA GLY A 205 22.14 2.84 16.05
C GLY A 205 22.81 4.20 15.85
N ILE A 206 22.99 4.94 16.95
CA ILE A 206 23.64 6.26 16.91
C ILE A 206 25.14 6.09 16.76
N GLY A 207 25.72 6.68 15.71
CA GLY A 207 27.14 6.54 15.39
C GLY A 207 27.51 5.26 14.61
N ILE A 208 26.52 4.50 14.13
CA ILE A 208 26.70 3.38 13.18
C ILE A 208 25.83 3.51 11.92
N GLU A 209 25.37 4.74 11.62
CA GLU A 209 24.35 5.08 10.60
C GLU A 209 24.63 4.58 9.16
N LYS A 210 25.79 3.95 8.89
CA LYS A 210 26.17 3.39 7.59
C LYS A 210 26.71 1.96 7.62
N GLN A 211 26.74 1.28 8.78
CA GLN A 211 27.29 -0.08 8.89
C GLN A 211 26.40 -1.00 9.72
N GLU A 212 25.81 -2.00 9.06
CA GLU A 212 25.14 -3.12 9.72
C GLU A 212 26.17 -3.92 10.53
N ILE A 213 25.95 -3.97 11.85
CA ILE A 213 26.66 -4.89 12.75
C ILE A 213 25.87 -6.19 12.79
N ARG A 214 26.50 -7.29 12.38
CA ARG A 214 25.90 -8.62 12.39
C ARG A 214 26.83 -9.64 13.03
N PHE A 215 26.32 -10.45 13.96
CA PHE A 215 27.09 -11.49 14.64
C PHE A 215 26.21 -12.62 15.19
N PRO A 216 26.77 -13.82 15.43
CA PRO A 216 26.05 -14.95 16.03
C PRO A 216 25.45 -14.65 17.42
N MET A 217 24.26 -15.17 17.71
CA MET A 217 23.57 -14.96 19.00
C MET A 217 24.30 -15.52 20.22
N ASP A 218 25.27 -16.43 20.05
CA ASP A 218 26.06 -17.00 21.15
C ASP A 218 27.28 -16.14 21.54
N ARG A 219 27.45 -14.97 20.88
CA ARG A 219 28.55 -14.03 21.11
C ARG A 219 28.08 -12.69 21.65
N GLY A 220 28.93 -12.07 22.45
CA GLY A 220 28.69 -10.73 22.97
C GLY A 220 27.68 -10.70 24.12
N ILE A 221 27.67 -9.58 24.83
CA ILE A 221 26.69 -9.30 25.88
C ILE A 221 25.28 -9.28 25.30
N ALA A 222 25.11 -8.70 24.11
CA ALA A 222 23.81 -8.68 23.44
C ALA A 222 23.31 -10.10 23.12
N GLY A 223 24.18 -11.02 22.70
CA GLY A 223 23.82 -12.41 22.48
C GLY A 223 23.39 -13.13 23.76
N GLU A 224 24.14 -12.92 24.85
CA GLU A 224 23.81 -13.49 26.17
C GLU A 224 22.45 -13.00 26.70
N VAL A 225 22.17 -11.71 26.57
CA VAL A 225 20.86 -11.12 26.91
C VAL A 225 19.77 -11.62 25.96
N ALA A 226 20.05 -11.83 24.67
CA ALA A 226 19.08 -12.37 23.73
C ALA A 226 18.65 -13.80 24.09
N LEU A 227 19.59 -14.61 24.58
CA LEU A 227 19.36 -16.02 24.94
C LEU A 227 18.74 -16.16 26.33
N SER A 228 19.18 -15.37 27.31
CA SER A 228 18.67 -15.45 28.68
C SER A 228 17.36 -14.68 28.86
N GLY A 229 17.17 -13.59 28.11
CA GLY A 229 16.09 -12.62 28.34
C GLY A 229 16.30 -11.74 29.57
N GLU A 230 17.46 -11.84 30.23
CA GLU A 230 17.78 -11.15 31.49
C GLU A 230 18.65 -9.91 31.22
N ALA A 231 18.35 -8.81 31.93
CA ALA A 231 19.06 -7.55 31.78
C ALA A 231 20.48 -7.61 32.36
N GLN A 232 21.43 -6.91 31.75
CA GLN A 232 22.79 -6.79 32.28
C GLN A 232 23.27 -5.34 32.35
N ILE A 233 23.90 -4.98 33.47
CA ILE A 233 24.68 -3.76 33.68
C ILE A 233 26.13 -4.20 33.90
N ILE A 234 27.05 -3.67 33.10
CA ILE A 234 28.47 -4.02 33.13
C ILE A 234 29.30 -2.74 33.16
N ASP A 235 30.04 -2.55 34.25
CA ASP A 235 30.89 -1.36 34.45
C ASP A 235 32.27 -1.44 33.77
N ASP A 236 32.75 -2.65 33.48
CA ASP A 236 33.97 -2.88 32.71
C ASP A 236 33.76 -4.04 31.71
N PRO A 237 33.37 -3.72 30.46
CA PRO A 237 33.13 -4.73 29.44
C PRO A 237 34.39 -5.50 29.05
N TYR A 238 35.58 -4.88 29.12
CA TYR A 238 36.81 -5.50 28.63
C TYR A 238 37.31 -6.64 29.52
N SER A 239 36.90 -6.66 30.79
CA SER A 239 37.11 -7.78 31.72
C SER A 239 35.99 -8.82 31.68
N HIS A 240 34.84 -8.53 31.05
CA HIS A 240 33.73 -9.47 30.96
C HIS A 240 34.03 -10.60 29.96
N PRO A 241 33.94 -11.90 30.35
CA PRO A 241 34.34 -13.02 29.48
C PRO A 241 33.59 -13.12 28.15
N LYS A 242 32.35 -12.62 28.13
CA LYS A 242 31.44 -12.67 26.97
C LYS A 242 31.44 -11.41 26.12
N PHE A 243 32.24 -10.39 26.47
CA PHE A 243 32.30 -9.15 25.68
C PHE A 243 32.98 -9.38 24.33
N ASN A 244 32.36 -8.91 23.25
CA ASN A 244 32.87 -9.07 21.90
C ASN A 244 33.69 -7.84 21.47
N LYS A 245 35.01 -7.89 21.72
CA LYS A 245 35.96 -6.82 21.38
C LYS A 245 36.10 -6.57 19.87
N GLU A 246 35.74 -7.54 19.02
CA GLU A 246 35.87 -7.41 17.57
C GLU A 246 35.03 -6.24 17.01
N ILE A 247 33.89 -5.93 17.63
CA ILE A 247 33.01 -4.84 17.20
C ILE A 247 33.63 -3.47 17.50
N ASP A 248 34.19 -3.29 18.70
CA ASP A 248 34.93 -2.08 19.08
C ASP A 248 36.11 -1.84 18.13
N ILE A 249 36.89 -2.88 17.85
CA ILE A 249 38.04 -2.82 16.93
C ILE A 249 37.62 -2.40 15.51
N LYS A 250 36.54 -3.01 14.98
CA LYS A 250 36.04 -2.70 13.63
C LYS A 250 35.47 -1.29 13.51
N THR A 251 34.80 -0.81 14.56
CA THR A 251 34.12 0.50 14.55
C THR A 251 35.01 1.63 15.05
N GLY A 252 36.16 1.33 15.65
CA GLY A 252 37.02 2.31 16.33
C GLY A 252 36.40 2.89 17.61
N PHE A 253 35.32 2.29 18.11
CA PHE A 253 34.65 2.71 19.34
C PHE A 253 35.24 2.00 20.56
N VAL A 254 35.28 2.67 21.70
CA VAL A 254 35.78 2.10 22.96
C VAL A 254 34.65 2.07 23.97
N THR A 255 34.20 0.86 24.30
CA THR A 255 33.11 0.65 25.24
C THR A 255 33.62 0.59 26.69
N ARG A 256 33.23 1.57 27.50
CA ARG A 256 33.61 1.77 28.91
C ARG A 256 32.60 1.15 29.88
N ASN A 257 31.31 1.28 29.62
CA ASN A 257 30.25 0.64 30.40
C ASN A 257 29.02 0.36 29.51
N ILE A 258 28.21 -0.62 29.91
CA ILE A 258 27.12 -1.17 29.10
C ILE A 258 25.87 -1.41 29.96
N LEU A 259 24.71 -1.01 29.44
CA LEU A 259 23.39 -1.47 29.89
C LEU A 259 22.70 -2.17 28.71
N THR A 260 22.34 -3.45 28.88
CA THR A 260 21.72 -4.26 27.82
C THR A 260 20.44 -4.91 28.32
N LEU A 261 19.37 -4.81 27.53
CA LEU A 261 18.04 -5.33 27.82
C LEU A 261 17.46 -6.11 26.63
N ALA A 262 16.76 -7.20 26.91
CA ALA A 262 16.01 -7.92 25.90
C ALA A 262 14.69 -7.17 25.58
N MET A 263 14.35 -7.09 24.30
CA MET A 263 13.04 -6.64 23.85
C MET A 263 12.18 -7.86 23.58
N LYS A 264 11.05 -7.94 24.27
CA LYS A 264 10.11 -9.06 24.19
C LYS A 264 8.84 -8.62 23.48
N ASN A 265 8.24 -9.52 22.73
CA ASN A 265 6.92 -9.32 22.15
C ASN A 265 5.80 -9.61 23.17
N ILE A 266 4.54 -9.47 22.74
CA ILE A 266 3.37 -9.71 23.61
C ILE A 266 3.34 -11.17 24.10
N SER A 267 3.84 -12.12 23.30
CA SER A 267 3.94 -13.54 23.66
C SER A 267 5.11 -13.85 24.62
N GLY A 268 5.95 -12.86 24.95
CA GLY A 268 7.12 -13.02 25.81
C GLY A 268 8.39 -13.49 25.09
N ASP A 269 8.35 -13.67 23.77
CA ASP A 269 9.51 -14.05 22.96
C ASP A 269 10.47 -12.88 22.81
N VAL A 270 11.78 -13.15 22.95
CA VAL A 270 12.81 -12.16 22.63
C VAL A 270 12.89 -11.97 21.11
N ILE A 271 12.60 -10.75 20.67
CA ILE A 271 12.59 -10.33 19.26
C ILE A 271 13.74 -9.37 18.93
N GLY A 272 14.39 -8.82 19.96
CA GLY A 272 15.58 -8.00 19.79
C GLY A 272 16.25 -7.67 21.11
N VAL A 273 17.29 -6.84 21.05
CA VAL A 273 18.09 -6.40 22.20
C VAL A 273 18.34 -4.90 22.09
N PHE A 274 18.13 -4.19 23.19
CA PHE A 274 18.42 -2.77 23.34
C PHE A 274 19.68 -2.60 24.17
N GLN A 275 20.73 -2.04 23.58
CA GLN A 275 22.02 -1.85 24.22
C GLN A 275 22.39 -0.37 24.26
N ILE A 276 22.71 0.14 25.44
CA ILE A 276 23.18 1.51 25.70
C ILE A 276 24.63 1.43 26.17
N LEU A 277 25.48 2.29 25.61
CA LEU A 277 26.93 2.27 25.78
C LEU A 277 27.41 3.63 26.30
N ASN A 278 28.39 3.58 27.21
CA ASN A 278 29.13 4.73 27.72
C ASN A 278 28.21 5.81 28.28
N LYS A 279 27.67 5.57 29.48
CA LYS A 279 27.09 6.65 30.28
C LYS A 279 28.13 7.75 30.47
N LYS A 280 27.74 8.99 30.20
CA LYS A 280 28.64 10.15 30.25
C LYS A 280 29.05 10.48 31.68
N ASP A 281 28.14 10.27 32.63
CA ASP A 281 28.35 10.52 34.06
C ASP A 281 28.12 9.25 34.88
N GLY A 282 29.22 8.67 35.39
CA GLY A 282 29.19 7.51 36.29
C GLY A 282 28.78 6.19 35.63
N SER A 283 28.22 5.29 36.44
CA SER A 283 27.74 3.96 36.03
C SER A 283 26.23 3.94 35.79
N PHE A 284 25.77 2.96 35.00
CA PHE A 284 24.34 2.69 34.87
C PHE A 284 23.77 2.19 36.20
N THR A 285 22.62 2.70 36.59
CA THR A 285 21.94 2.34 37.84
C THR A 285 20.76 1.39 37.56
N LYS A 286 20.18 0.84 38.63
CA LYS A 286 18.93 0.07 38.52
C LYS A 286 17.75 0.93 38.06
N GLU A 287 17.78 2.24 38.32
CA GLU A 287 16.76 3.18 37.84
C GLU A 287 16.89 3.40 36.33
N ASP A 288 18.12 3.43 35.80
CA ASP A 288 18.36 3.46 34.35
C ASP A 288 17.85 2.18 33.68
N GLN A 289 18.11 1.02 34.29
CA GLN A 289 17.60 -0.26 33.83
C GLN A 289 16.06 -0.28 33.83
N SER A 290 15.41 0.19 34.89
CA SER A 290 13.95 0.26 34.97
C SER A 290 13.36 1.18 33.90
N PHE A 291 13.99 2.33 33.66
CA PHE A 291 13.58 3.25 32.60
C PHE A 291 13.71 2.64 31.21
N LEU A 292 14.87 2.05 30.90
CA LEU A 292 15.09 1.39 29.62
C LEU A 292 14.17 0.16 29.45
N SER A 293 13.83 -0.54 30.54
CA SER A 293 12.88 -1.65 30.50
C SER A 293 11.49 -1.18 30.07
N ALA A 294 11.02 -0.02 30.56
CA ALA A 294 9.75 0.55 30.13
C ALA A 294 9.77 0.93 28.63
N MET A 295 10.88 1.48 28.15
CA MET A 295 11.07 1.75 26.72
C MET A 295 11.12 0.46 25.89
N ALA A 296 11.80 -0.58 26.38
CA ALA A 296 11.99 -1.85 25.68
C ALA A 296 10.68 -2.61 25.46
N VAL A 297 9.71 -2.52 26.39
CA VAL A 297 8.37 -3.11 26.22
C VAL A 297 7.66 -2.46 25.03
N ASN A 298 7.59 -1.13 25.00
CA ASN A 298 6.92 -0.40 23.93
C ASN A 298 7.65 -0.58 22.58
N THR A 299 8.98 -0.57 22.61
CA THR A 299 9.82 -0.81 21.42
C THR A 299 9.64 -2.22 20.88
N GLY A 300 9.48 -3.22 21.76
CA GLY A 300 9.22 -4.59 21.36
C GLY A 300 7.91 -4.75 20.57
N ILE A 301 6.83 -4.16 21.08
CA ILE A 301 5.53 -4.16 20.38
C ILE A 301 5.63 -3.46 19.02
N ALA A 302 6.33 -2.33 18.96
CA ALA A 302 6.61 -1.61 17.73
C ALA A 302 7.37 -2.44 16.70
N LEU A 303 8.44 -3.09 17.17
CA LEU A 303 9.34 -3.92 16.39
C LEU A 303 8.57 -5.10 15.79
N GLU A 304 7.76 -5.78 16.60
CA GLU A 304 6.90 -6.88 16.13
C GLU A 304 5.93 -6.41 15.04
N ASN A 305 5.19 -5.33 15.30
CA ASN A 305 4.22 -4.79 14.34
C ASN A 305 4.86 -4.43 13.00
N ALA A 306 6.05 -3.84 13.03
CA ALA A 306 6.74 -3.47 11.81
C ALA A 306 7.35 -4.66 11.06
N LEU A 307 7.95 -5.62 11.78
CA LEU A 307 8.43 -6.86 11.15
C LEU A 307 7.27 -7.63 10.49
N LEU A 308 6.10 -7.66 11.14
CA LEU A 308 4.87 -8.24 10.56
C LEU A 308 4.41 -7.46 9.31
N ARG A 309 4.44 -6.13 9.33
CA ARG A 309 4.09 -5.30 8.16
C ARG A 309 5.06 -5.51 7.00
N GLU A 310 6.35 -5.62 7.26
CA GLU A 310 7.37 -5.86 6.24
C GLU A 310 7.18 -7.23 5.58
N GLU A 311 6.92 -8.27 6.38
CA GLU A 311 6.61 -9.61 5.88
C GLU A 311 5.31 -9.61 5.05
N LEU A 312 4.25 -8.95 5.53
CA LEU A 312 2.99 -8.83 4.81
C LEU A 312 3.17 -8.09 3.47
N LYS A 313 3.94 -7.00 3.45
CA LYS A 313 4.24 -6.25 2.21
C LYS A 313 4.97 -7.13 1.20
N LYS A 314 5.98 -7.87 1.65
CA LYS A 314 6.71 -8.81 0.79
C LYS A 314 5.80 -9.88 0.20
N GLN A 315 4.93 -10.48 1.02
CA GLN A 315 3.96 -11.47 0.54
C GLN A 315 2.98 -10.86 -0.47
N LEU A 316 2.52 -9.63 -0.25
CA LEU A 316 1.68 -8.91 -1.20
C LEU A 316 2.39 -8.68 -2.54
N ASP A 317 3.67 -8.30 -2.52
CA ASP A 317 4.46 -8.08 -3.72
C ASP A 317 4.77 -9.41 -4.47
N ASP A 318 4.89 -10.53 -3.75
CA ASP A 318 4.97 -11.87 -4.34
C ASP A 318 3.65 -12.26 -5.03
N VAL A 319 2.50 -12.03 -4.36
CA VAL A 319 1.17 -12.30 -4.92
C VAL A 319 0.90 -11.43 -6.15
N LYS A 320 1.27 -10.15 -6.13
CA LYS A 320 1.14 -9.25 -7.29
C LYS A 320 1.92 -9.78 -8.49
N ARG A 321 3.18 -10.17 -8.30
CA ARG A 321 4.00 -10.75 -9.37
C ARG A 321 3.38 -12.02 -9.96
N ALA A 322 2.90 -12.92 -9.10
CA ALA A 322 2.23 -14.14 -9.56
C ALA A 322 0.94 -13.83 -10.34
N TYR A 323 0.18 -12.81 -9.92
CA TYR A 323 -1.01 -12.35 -10.63
C TYR A 323 -0.68 -11.77 -12.02
N ASP A 324 0.37 -10.95 -12.12
CA ASP A 324 0.81 -10.37 -13.39
C ASP A 324 1.27 -11.45 -14.38
N GLU A 325 2.01 -12.45 -13.91
CA GLU A 325 2.40 -13.61 -14.71
C GLU A 325 1.18 -14.40 -15.22
N LEU A 326 0.20 -14.64 -14.36
CA LEU A 326 -1.04 -15.34 -14.73
C LEU A 326 -1.84 -14.53 -15.76
N TYR A 327 -1.90 -13.21 -15.61
CA TYR A 327 -2.58 -12.31 -16.54
C TYR A 327 -1.93 -12.32 -17.93
N ILE A 328 -0.60 -12.27 -17.99
CA ILE A 328 0.16 -12.38 -19.26
C ILE A 328 -0.12 -13.74 -19.91
N ALA A 329 -0.06 -14.83 -19.15
CA ALA A 329 -0.32 -16.18 -19.65
C ALA A 329 -1.76 -16.33 -20.20
N GLN A 330 -2.75 -15.81 -19.49
CA GLN A 330 -4.15 -15.85 -19.93
C GLN A 330 -4.34 -15.10 -21.25
N ASN A 331 -3.75 -13.92 -21.38
CA ASN A 331 -3.83 -13.13 -22.62
C ASN A 331 -3.10 -13.79 -23.78
N ALA A 332 -1.97 -14.47 -23.54
CA ALA A 332 -1.28 -15.26 -24.54
C ALA A 332 -2.14 -16.43 -25.03
N ILE A 333 -2.76 -17.19 -24.11
CA ILE A 333 -3.68 -18.29 -24.43
C ILE A 333 -4.88 -17.78 -25.24
N LEU A 334 -5.48 -16.66 -24.84
CA LEU A 334 -6.62 -16.05 -25.54
C LEU A 334 -6.24 -15.60 -26.96
N LYS A 335 -5.02 -15.04 -27.12
CA LYS A 335 -4.45 -14.65 -28.41
C LYS A 335 -4.27 -15.87 -29.31
N GLU A 336 -3.66 -16.95 -28.80
CA GLU A 336 -3.50 -18.21 -29.53
C GLU A 336 -4.84 -18.85 -29.93
N THR A 337 -5.80 -18.95 -28.99
CA THR A 337 -7.13 -19.52 -29.29
C THR A 337 -7.86 -18.73 -30.36
N LYS A 338 -7.76 -17.39 -30.37
CA LYS A 338 -8.31 -16.55 -31.43
C LYS A 338 -7.62 -16.78 -32.78
N ILE A 339 -6.29 -16.92 -32.81
CA ILE A 339 -5.55 -17.21 -34.05
C ILE A 339 -5.96 -18.56 -34.63
N VAL A 340 -6.02 -19.61 -33.80
CA VAL A 340 -6.44 -20.96 -34.21
C VAL A 340 -7.87 -20.92 -34.73
N THR A 341 -8.78 -20.28 -33.99
CA THR A 341 -10.17 -20.04 -34.37
C THR A 341 -10.28 -19.40 -35.76
N TYR A 342 -9.56 -18.30 -36.01
CA TYR A 342 -9.62 -17.63 -37.31
C TYR A 342 -9.08 -18.51 -38.44
N SER A 343 -8.03 -19.30 -38.18
CA SER A 343 -7.49 -20.24 -39.18
C SER A 343 -8.44 -21.38 -39.52
N GLU A 344 -9.18 -21.90 -38.54
CA GLU A 344 -10.19 -22.94 -38.76
C GLU A 344 -11.37 -22.42 -39.58
N ILE A 345 -11.87 -21.21 -39.25
CA ILE A 345 -12.91 -20.54 -40.02
C ILE A 345 -12.45 -20.33 -41.48
N GLU A 346 -11.23 -19.83 -41.68
CA GLU A 346 -10.65 -19.61 -43.00
C GLU A 346 -10.58 -20.91 -43.82
N SER A 347 -10.14 -22.02 -43.21
CA SER A 347 -10.08 -23.34 -43.84
C SER A 347 -11.46 -23.86 -44.25
N ILE A 348 -12.47 -23.68 -43.39
CA ILE A 348 -13.87 -24.04 -43.69
C ILE A 348 -14.37 -23.23 -44.89
N ILE A 349 -14.12 -21.91 -44.92
CA ILE A 349 -14.55 -21.05 -46.04
C ILE A 349 -13.84 -21.46 -47.34
N ARG A 350 -12.52 -21.69 -47.31
CA ARG A 350 -11.76 -22.11 -48.50
C ARG A 350 -12.17 -23.49 -49.02
N GLY A 351 -12.45 -24.43 -48.11
CA GLY A 351 -12.95 -25.78 -48.42
C GLY A 351 -14.40 -25.79 -48.96
N LEU A 352 -15.16 -24.73 -48.69
CA LEU A 352 -16.48 -24.46 -49.28
C LEU A 352 -16.41 -23.78 -50.65
N SER A 353 -15.23 -23.70 -51.31
CA SER A 353 -15.10 -23.06 -52.62
C SER A 353 -16.15 -23.59 -53.62
N PRO A 354 -16.97 -22.69 -54.20
CA PRO A 354 -17.99 -23.04 -55.18
C PRO A 354 -17.34 -23.43 -56.50
N GLY A 355 -17.85 -24.47 -57.15
CA GLY A 355 -17.80 -24.50 -58.62
C GLY A 355 -18.57 -23.29 -59.13
N GLU A 356 -17.88 -22.36 -59.78
CA GLU A 356 -18.37 -21.33 -60.72
C GLU A 356 -19.89 -21.03 -60.65
N SER A 357 -20.38 -20.49 -59.53
CA SER A 357 -21.61 -19.70 -59.38
C SER A 357 -21.87 -19.44 -57.89
N SER A 358 -21.37 -18.33 -57.36
CA SER A 358 -21.68 -17.85 -56.01
C SER A 358 -23.16 -17.45 -55.92
N SER A 359 -24.01 -18.36 -55.46
CA SER A 359 -25.39 -18.05 -55.10
C SER A 359 -25.46 -17.43 -53.70
N GLU A 360 -26.45 -16.57 -53.42
CA GLU A 360 -26.74 -16.02 -52.08
C GLU A 360 -26.86 -17.09 -50.98
N GLY A 361 -27.10 -18.36 -51.33
CA GLY A 361 -27.30 -19.47 -50.40
C GLY A 361 -26.04 -19.99 -49.69
N ASP A 362 -24.84 -19.85 -50.27
CA ASP A 362 -23.61 -20.39 -49.68
C ASP A 362 -23.02 -19.45 -48.62
N THR A 363 -23.12 -18.14 -48.83
CA THR A 363 -22.71 -17.11 -47.86
C THR A 363 -23.54 -17.20 -46.57
N ALA A 364 -24.86 -17.39 -46.70
CA ALA A 364 -25.78 -17.55 -45.57
C ALA A 364 -25.52 -18.84 -44.76
N LYS A 365 -25.07 -19.93 -45.41
CA LYS A 365 -24.63 -21.14 -44.71
C LYS A 365 -23.36 -20.90 -43.92
N ILE A 366 -22.39 -20.20 -44.51
CA ILE A 366 -21.11 -19.86 -43.87
C ILE A 366 -21.35 -18.96 -42.63
N THR A 367 -22.09 -17.86 -42.76
CA THR A 367 -22.36 -16.97 -41.62
C THR A 367 -23.16 -17.68 -40.52
N LYS A 368 -24.11 -18.54 -40.88
CA LYS A 368 -24.86 -19.35 -39.90
C LYS A 368 -23.98 -20.34 -39.14
N GLU A 369 -23.05 -21.00 -39.81
CA GLU A 369 -22.15 -21.97 -39.19
C GLU A 369 -21.13 -21.28 -38.28
N ILE A 370 -20.59 -20.14 -38.70
CA ILE A 370 -19.70 -19.32 -37.86
C ILE A 370 -20.44 -18.83 -36.61
N ARG A 371 -21.69 -18.36 -36.72
CA ARG A 371 -22.52 -17.98 -35.55
C ARG A 371 -22.79 -19.15 -34.60
N ARG A 372 -22.89 -20.39 -35.12
CA ARG A 372 -23.08 -21.60 -34.30
C ARG A 372 -21.84 -21.93 -33.49
N ILE A 373 -20.67 -21.79 -34.07
CA ILE A 373 -19.39 -22.13 -33.43
C ILE A 373 -18.94 -21.00 -32.48
N TYR A 374 -19.21 -19.72 -32.80
CA TYR A 374 -18.79 -18.55 -32.02
C TYR A 374 -19.96 -17.64 -31.60
N PRO A 375 -20.89 -18.11 -30.76
CA PRO A 375 -22.12 -17.39 -30.44
C PRO A 375 -21.93 -16.12 -29.59
N PHE A 376 -20.77 -15.95 -28.95
CA PHE A 376 -20.52 -14.88 -27.98
C PHE A 376 -19.43 -13.88 -28.37
N ASP A 377 -18.85 -13.95 -29.58
CA ASP A 377 -17.87 -12.96 -30.04
C ASP A 377 -18.57 -11.70 -30.57
N PRO A 378 -18.51 -10.55 -29.87
CA PRO A 378 -19.28 -9.35 -30.24
C PRO A 378 -18.76 -8.70 -31.52
N GLN A 379 -17.45 -8.81 -31.79
CA GLN A 379 -16.86 -8.24 -33.00
C GLN A 379 -17.18 -9.08 -34.22
N LEU A 380 -17.07 -10.40 -34.10
CA LEU A 380 -17.44 -11.33 -35.17
C LEU A 380 -18.92 -11.15 -35.53
N LYS A 381 -19.79 -11.03 -34.53
CA LYS A 381 -21.21 -10.77 -34.72
C LYS A 381 -21.47 -9.50 -35.54
N LYS A 382 -20.82 -8.38 -35.20
CA LYS A 382 -20.94 -7.11 -35.93
C LYS A 382 -20.54 -7.25 -37.41
N TYR A 383 -19.47 -7.99 -37.71
CA TYR A 383 -19.04 -8.23 -39.08
C TYR A 383 -20.00 -9.15 -39.85
N LEU A 384 -20.45 -10.24 -39.23
CA LEU A 384 -21.44 -11.15 -39.83
C LEU A 384 -22.75 -10.43 -40.12
N ASP A 385 -23.18 -9.49 -39.27
CA ASP A 385 -24.37 -8.66 -39.49
C ASP A 385 -24.17 -7.68 -40.68
N GLN A 386 -22.95 -7.14 -40.87
CA GLN A 386 -22.61 -6.30 -42.03
C GLN A 386 -22.59 -7.09 -43.34
N ILE A 387 -22.12 -8.34 -43.29
CA ILE A 387 -22.10 -9.26 -44.44
C ILE A 387 -23.52 -9.65 -44.84
N ASP A 388 -24.38 -10.03 -43.88
CA ASP A 388 -25.77 -10.41 -44.14
C ASP A 388 -26.60 -9.25 -44.71
N SER A 389 -26.22 -7.99 -44.42
CA SER A 389 -26.90 -6.78 -44.92
C SER A 389 -26.40 -6.29 -46.28
N ALA A 390 -25.22 -6.72 -46.73
CA ALA A 390 -24.71 -6.45 -48.06
C ALA A 390 -25.33 -7.42 -49.08
N LYS A 391 -26.37 -6.99 -49.81
CA LYS A 391 -26.99 -7.76 -50.91
C LYS A 391 -25.94 -8.08 -51.99
N GLY A 392 -25.46 -9.32 -52.02
CA GLY A 392 -24.39 -9.78 -52.92
C GLY A 392 -23.18 -10.27 -52.12
N GLY A 393 -23.35 -11.40 -51.42
CA GLY A 393 -22.34 -11.97 -50.53
C GLY A 393 -21.02 -12.26 -51.25
N ASN A 394 -19.96 -11.56 -50.84
CA ASN A 394 -18.62 -11.80 -51.33
C ASN A 394 -17.83 -12.54 -50.26
N SER A 395 -17.76 -13.87 -50.37
CA SER A 395 -17.02 -14.76 -49.47
C SER A 395 -15.56 -14.31 -49.27
N GLN A 396 -14.99 -13.64 -50.27
CA GLN A 396 -13.64 -13.07 -50.22
C GLN A 396 -13.49 -11.95 -49.18
N LEU A 397 -14.52 -11.12 -48.98
CA LEU A 397 -14.50 -10.05 -47.98
C LEU A 397 -14.41 -10.61 -46.56
N ILE A 398 -15.03 -11.77 -46.31
CA ILE A 398 -14.98 -12.47 -45.02
C ILE A 398 -13.55 -12.99 -44.77
N ILE A 399 -12.93 -13.58 -45.79
CA ILE A 399 -11.56 -14.08 -45.72
C ILE A 399 -10.59 -12.93 -45.43
N ASP A 400 -10.72 -11.81 -46.14
CA ASP A 400 -9.82 -10.66 -46.00
C ASP A 400 -9.89 -10.05 -44.58
N ILE A 401 -11.10 -9.93 -44.01
CA ILE A 401 -11.30 -9.45 -42.63
C ILE A 401 -10.68 -10.41 -41.59
N LEU A 402 -10.85 -11.71 -41.79
CA LEU A 402 -10.28 -12.74 -40.90
C LEU A 402 -8.75 -12.76 -40.98
N GLU A 403 -8.17 -12.60 -42.17
CA GLU A 403 -6.73 -12.47 -42.38
C GLU A 403 -6.18 -11.21 -41.69
N GLU A 404 -6.83 -10.05 -41.85
CA GLU A 404 -6.41 -8.80 -41.21
C GLU A 404 -6.42 -8.92 -39.68
N LYS A 405 -7.49 -9.49 -39.11
CA LYS A 405 -7.63 -9.76 -37.68
C LYS A 405 -6.52 -10.68 -37.17
N ARG A 406 -6.29 -11.81 -37.86
CA ARG A 406 -5.22 -12.76 -37.54
C ARG A 406 -3.85 -12.10 -37.58
N LYS A 407 -3.59 -11.26 -38.58
CA LYS A 407 -2.32 -10.53 -38.74
C LYS A 407 -2.11 -9.51 -37.62
N SER A 408 -3.16 -8.79 -37.20
CA SER A 408 -3.10 -7.89 -36.04
C SER A 408 -2.82 -8.62 -34.72
N LEU A 409 -3.29 -9.87 -34.60
CA LEU A 409 -3.01 -10.76 -33.47
C LEU A 409 -1.68 -11.51 -33.63
N LEU A 410 -0.91 -11.34 -34.70
CA LEU A 410 0.44 -11.92 -34.81
C LEU A 410 1.53 -10.88 -34.57
N GLN A 411 1.19 -9.61 -34.76
CA GLN A 411 1.95 -8.44 -34.29
C GLN A 411 1.76 -8.28 -32.78
#